data_AF-A0A9E2PMG1-F1
#
_entry.id   AF-A0A9E2PMG1-F1
#
_cell.length_a   1.000
_cell.length_b   1.000
_cell.length_c   1.000
_cell.angle_alpha   90.00
_cell.angle_beta   90.00
_cell.angle_gamma   90.00
#
_symmetry.space_group_name_H-M   'P 1'
#
loop_
_entity.id
_entity.type
_entity.pdbx_description
1 polymer ?
#
loop_
_entity_poly.entity_id
_entity_poly.type
_entity_poly.pdbx_seq_one_letter_code
_entity_poly.pdbx_strand_id
1 'polypeptide(L)'
;MNLQVDFMLDTKRRSGSTVSQKFVIRLAAFIIPVIVLGLFVVLIFTYQSSKRDRNLVEQEKIQIDPEYKKVLNLERELKNVQDLKTAIQGWSDSRLDAYRLLRGLQSAVPRTIQLTQWILNEKVEAVGTVFGRTAGIYMKGKVAGERPAADVQLLYQALKSEPPFPDIMAQIEVKRFAASEALDEQGGRVFDIECMLKPRLLVQPVSPASKPK
;
A
#
# COMPACT_ATOMS: atom_id res chain seq x y z
N MET A 1 75.58 67.77 36.17
CA MET A 1 75.14 66.69 35.25
C MET A 1 75.78 65.42 35.80
N ASN A 2 75.07 64.50 36.45
CA ASN A 2 73.84 63.82 36.05
C ASN A 2 72.87 63.72 37.24
N LEU A 3 71.63 64.16 37.03
CA LEU A 3 70.50 63.99 37.93
C LEU A 3 69.71 62.76 37.45
N GLN A 4 69.71 61.70 38.25
CA GLN A 4 68.57 60.79 38.33
C GLN A 4 68.30 60.61 39.81
N VAL A 5 67.29 61.34 40.30
CA VAL A 5 66.78 61.15 41.64
C VAL A 5 65.49 60.36 41.51
N ASP A 6 65.56 59.09 41.91
CA ASP A 6 64.38 58.26 42.11
C ASP A 6 63.83 58.59 43.49
N PHE A 7 62.85 59.50 43.53
CA PHE A 7 62.17 59.93 44.76
C PHE A 7 60.88 59.12 45.00
N MET A 8 60.89 57.81 44.77
CA MET A 8 59.85 56.94 45.33
C MET A 8 60.39 56.17 46.52
N LEU A 9 60.14 56.71 47.72
CA LEU A 9 60.16 55.92 48.94
C LEU A 9 59.11 54.80 48.82
N ASP A 10 59.52 53.56 49.11
CA ASP A 10 58.67 52.36 49.21
C ASP A 10 57.44 52.54 50.13
N THR A 11 57.47 53.54 51.02
CA THR A 11 56.38 53.89 51.94
C THR A 11 55.16 54.54 51.26
N LYS A 12 55.26 54.92 49.98
CA LYS A 12 54.16 55.50 49.20
C LYS A 12 53.52 54.56 48.18
N ARG A 13 53.84 53.26 48.20
CA ARG A 13 53.00 52.23 47.55
C ARG A 13 51.73 52.01 48.38
N ARG A 14 50.85 53.01 48.41
CA ARG A 14 49.47 52.83 48.88
C ARG A 14 48.74 52.00 47.84
N SER A 15 48.77 50.68 48.06
CA SER A 15 47.84 49.75 47.43
C SER A 15 46.43 50.32 47.59
N GLY A 16 45.85 50.74 46.46
CA GLY A 16 44.50 51.29 46.39
C GLY A 16 43.44 50.20 46.58
N SER A 17 43.45 49.51 47.71
CA SER A 17 42.40 48.57 48.09
C SER A 17 41.80 48.99 49.42
N THR A 18 40.97 50.04 49.36
CA THR A 18 40.09 50.46 50.45
C THR A 18 38.78 49.67 50.41
N VAL A 19 38.84 48.34 50.54
CA VAL A 19 37.67 47.52 50.87
C VAL A 19 38.08 46.49 51.92
N SER A 20 37.63 46.67 53.16
CA SER A 20 37.95 45.71 54.22
C SER A 20 37.25 44.36 53.96
N GLN A 21 37.96 43.24 54.12
CA GLN A 21 37.37 41.89 53.96
C GLN A 21 36.13 41.70 54.87
N LYS A 22 36.12 42.31 56.06
CA LYS A 22 34.98 42.30 56.98
C LYS A 22 33.74 43.00 56.42
N PHE A 23 33.93 44.06 55.62
CA PHE A 23 32.84 44.74 54.93
C PHE A 23 32.28 43.86 53.80
N VAL A 24 33.14 43.18 53.03
CA VAL A 24 32.71 42.24 51.98
C VAL A 24 31.88 41.09 52.56
N ILE A 25 32.31 40.51 53.68
CA ILE A 25 31.57 39.41 54.34
C ILE A 25 30.19 39.87 54.85
N ARG A 26 30.11 41.05 55.48
CA ARG A 26 28.82 41.61 55.93
C ARG A 26 27.91 41.96 54.75
N LEU A 27 28.46 42.53 53.69
CA LEU A 27 27.71 42.87 52.48
C LEU A 27 27.20 41.60 51.78
N ALA A 28 28.03 40.58 51.63
CA ALA A 28 27.65 39.28 51.07
C ALA A 28 26.56 38.60 51.90
N ALA A 29 26.65 38.65 53.24
CA ALA A 29 25.65 38.08 54.14
C ALA A 29 24.25 38.71 53.98
N PHE A 30 24.15 39.95 53.49
CA PHE A 30 22.88 40.60 53.16
C PHE A 30 22.47 40.37 51.70
N ILE A 31 23.41 40.49 50.76
CA ILE A 31 23.11 40.40 49.32
C ILE A 31 22.68 38.98 48.93
N ILE A 32 23.36 37.94 49.43
CA ILE A 32 23.07 36.54 49.08
C ILE A 32 21.62 36.15 49.43
N PRO A 33 21.12 36.34 50.66
CA PRO A 33 19.74 35.99 50.98
C PRO A 33 18.71 36.80 50.19
N VAL A 34 18.99 38.06 49.87
CA VAL A 34 18.11 38.88 49.02
C VAL A 34 18.04 38.31 47.59
N ILE A 35 19.17 37.90 47.01
CA ILE A 35 19.20 37.25 45.69
C ILE A 35 18.46 35.92 45.72
N VAL A 36 18.67 35.09 46.74
CA VAL A 36 17.99 33.79 46.90
C VAL A 36 16.48 34.00 47.01
N LEU A 37 16.03 35.00 47.78
CA LEU A 37 14.61 35.31 47.93
C LEU A 37 14.01 35.84 46.61
N GLY A 38 14.75 36.65 45.86
CA GLY A 38 14.36 37.07 44.51
C GLY A 38 14.21 35.91 43.53
N LEU A 39 15.16 34.96 43.53
CA LEU A 39 15.07 33.73 42.73
C LEU A 39 13.85 32.89 43.12
N PHE A 40 13.55 32.79 44.41
CA PHE A 40 12.39 32.04 44.91
C PHE A 40 11.07 32.61 44.40
N VAL A 41 10.94 33.95 44.39
CA VAL A 41 9.76 34.63 43.85
C VAL A 41 9.60 34.36 42.35
N VAL A 42 10.69 34.44 41.56
CA VAL A 42 10.67 34.12 40.12
C VAL A 42 10.25 32.66 39.87
N LEU A 43 10.72 31.73 40.69
CA LEU A 43 10.39 30.31 40.60
C LEU A 43 8.89 30.05 40.87
N ILE A 44 8.32 30.72 41.87
CA ILE A 44 6.88 30.65 42.17
C ILE A 44 6.07 31.22 41.00
N PHE A 45 6.50 32.36 40.44
CA PHE A 45 5.81 33.01 39.33
C PHE A 45 5.83 32.15 38.05
N THR A 46 6.99 31.58 37.69
CA THR A 46 7.13 30.69 36.53
C THR A 46 6.35 29.39 36.71
N TYR A 47 6.31 28.83 37.93
CA TYR A 47 5.48 27.67 38.25
C TYR A 47 3.98 27.97 38.10
N GLN A 48 3.52 29.11 38.62
CA GLN A 48 2.11 29.50 38.48
C GLN A 48 1.72 29.79 37.03
N SER A 49 2.60 30.46 36.26
CA SER A 49 2.39 30.68 34.82
C SER A 49 2.27 29.35 34.07
N SER A 50 3.23 28.44 34.26
CA SER A 50 3.21 27.12 33.61
C SER A 50 1.96 26.30 33.95
N LYS A 51 1.46 26.42 35.19
CA LYS A 51 0.21 25.76 35.61
C LYS A 51 -1.01 26.34 34.89
N ARG A 52 -1.07 27.66 34.69
CA ARG A 52 -2.14 28.31 33.92
C ARG A 52 -2.09 27.91 32.45
N ASP A 53 -0.90 27.93 31.84
CA ASP A 53 -0.73 27.56 30.44
C ASP A 53 -1.13 26.09 30.21
N ARG A 54 -0.75 25.18 31.12
CA ARG A 54 -1.20 23.78 31.07
C ARG A 54 -2.71 23.64 31.17
N ASN A 55 -3.35 24.37 32.08
CA ASN A 55 -4.80 24.33 32.23
C ASN A 55 -5.53 24.85 30.98
N LEU A 56 -5.01 25.91 30.34
CA LEU A 56 -5.56 26.43 29.09
C LEU A 56 -5.44 25.41 27.96
N VAL A 57 -4.26 24.80 27.79
CA VAL A 57 -4.04 23.76 26.78
C VAL A 57 -4.89 22.52 27.05
N GLU A 58 -5.07 22.11 28.31
CA GLU A 58 -5.98 21.01 28.65
C GLU A 58 -7.44 21.33 28.32
N GLN A 59 -7.89 22.56 28.56
CA GLN A 59 -9.25 22.99 28.21
C GLN A 59 -9.46 23.06 26.70
N GLU A 60 -8.51 23.62 25.95
CA GLU A 60 -8.53 23.62 24.49
C GLU A 60 -8.53 22.19 23.94
N LYS A 61 -7.71 21.30 24.52
CA LYS A 61 -7.70 19.89 24.14
C LYS A 61 -9.05 19.23 24.38
N ILE A 62 -9.72 19.47 25.52
CA ILE A 62 -11.04 18.90 25.80
C ILE A 62 -12.09 19.34 24.76
N GLN A 63 -11.98 20.57 24.24
CA GLN A 63 -12.88 21.08 23.20
C GLN A 63 -12.55 20.51 21.81
N ILE A 64 -11.28 20.33 21.49
CA ILE A 64 -10.82 19.84 20.16
C ILE A 64 -10.90 18.30 20.05
N ASP A 65 -10.68 17.57 21.14
CA ASP A 65 -10.71 16.09 21.18
C ASP A 65 -11.96 15.47 20.55
N PRO A 66 -13.20 15.94 20.82
CA PRO A 66 -14.39 15.37 20.19
C PRO A 66 -14.45 15.62 18.69
N GLU A 67 -14.02 16.80 18.21
CA GLU A 67 -13.97 17.09 16.78
C GLU A 67 -12.89 16.25 16.09
N TYR A 68 -11.71 16.16 16.70
CA TYR A 68 -10.62 15.32 16.21
C TYR A 68 -11.02 13.83 16.14
N LYS A 69 -11.72 13.32 17.16
CA LYS A 69 -12.27 11.96 17.14
C LYS A 69 -13.32 11.77 16.05
N LYS A 70 -14.17 12.77 15.79
CA LYS A 70 -15.13 12.74 14.67
C LYS A 70 -14.40 12.68 13.33
N VAL A 71 -13.37 13.51 13.12
CA VAL A 71 -12.55 13.50 11.90
C VAL A 71 -11.88 12.14 11.72
N LEU A 72 -11.22 11.60 12.75
CA LEU A 72 -10.60 10.28 12.68
C LEU A 72 -11.60 9.16 12.38
N ASN A 73 -12.81 9.23 12.95
CA ASN A 73 -13.87 8.28 12.66
C ASN A 73 -14.36 8.40 11.21
N LEU A 74 -14.55 9.63 10.71
CA LEU A 74 -14.92 9.88 9.32
C LEU A 74 -13.84 9.42 8.34
N GLU A 75 -12.56 9.64 8.65
CA GLU A 75 -11.44 9.12 7.84
C GLU A 75 -11.46 7.60 7.80
N ARG A 76 -11.72 6.94 8.95
CA ARG A 76 -11.84 5.48 9.02
C ARG A 76 -13.05 4.98 8.21
N GLU A 77 -14.19 5.64 8.32
CA GLU A 77 -15.39 5.32 7.55
C GLU A 77 -15.15 5.48 6.04
N LEU A 78 -14.55 6.59 5.62
CA LEU A 78 -14.21 6.85 4.22
C LEU A 78 -13.27 5.77 3.69
N LYS A 79 -12.24 5.39 4.45
CA LYS A 79 -11.36 4.28 4.08
C LYS A 79 -12.12 2.97 3.93
N ASN A 80 -12.98 2.62 4.89
CA ASN A 80 -13.79 1.40 4.82
C ASN A 80 -14.70 1.38 3.59
N VAL A 81 -15.31 2.52 3.24
CA VAL A 81 -16.15 2.65 2.04
C VAL A 81 -15.32 2.51 0.77
N GLN A 82 -14.10 3.06 0.73
CA GLN A 82 -13.18 2.90 -0.40
C GLN A 82 -12.73 1.44 -0.56
N ASP A 83 -12.42 0.76 0.54
CA ASP A 83 -12.05 -0.65 0.55
C ASP A 83 -13.23 -1.51 0.04
N LEU A 84 -14.45 -1.22 0.50
CA LEU A 84 -15.66 -1.89 0.03
C LEU A 84 -15.91 -1.65 -1.46
N LYS A 85 -15.78 -0.41 -1.93
CA LYS A 85 -15.89 -0.07 -3.36
C LYS A 85 -14.89 -0.85 -4.19
N THR A 86 -13.64 -0.92 -3.74
CA THR A 86 -12.56 -1.66 -4.41
C THR A 86 -12.85 -3.15 -4.46
N ALA A 87 -13.38 -3.72 -3.37
CA ALA A 87 -13.80 -5.12 -3.33
C ALA A 87 -14.98 -5.41 -4.28
N ILE A 88 -15.98 -4.52 -4.36
CA ILE A 88 -17.10 -4.65 -5.29
C ILE A 88 -16.63 -4.57 -6.75
N GLN A 89 -15.73 -3.62 -7.06
CA GLN A 89 -15.14 -3.50 -8.38
C GLN A 89 -14.32 -4.74 -8.74
N GLY A 90 -13.45 -5.21 -7.84
CA GLY A 90 -12.69 -6.44 -8.04
C GLY A 90 -13.60 -7.66 -8.23
N TRP A 91 -14.70 -7.75 -7.49
CA TRP A 91 -15.69 -8.81 -7.70
C TRP A 91 -16.37 -8.73 -9.08
N SER A 92 -16.75 -7.53 -9.53
CA SER A 92 -17.31 -7.31 -10.86
C SER A 92 -16.32 -7.69 -11.96
N ASP A 93 -15.08 -7.22 -11.87
CA ASP A 93 -14.01 -7.46 -12.85
C ASP A 93 -13.56 -8.92 -12.88
N SER A 94 -13.71 -9.64 -11.76
CA SER A 94 -13.42 -11.07 -11.67
C SER A 94 -14.38 -11.95 -12.46
N ARG A 95 -15.58 -11.44 -12.82
CA ARG A 95 -16.59 -12.23 -13.54
C ARG A 95 -16.16 -12.48 -14.97
N LEU A 96 -16.29 -13.74 -15.40
CA LEU A 96 -16.02 -14.12 -16.77
C LEU A 96 -17.19 -13.73 -17.68
N ASP A 97 -16.91 -13.01 -18.76
CA ASP A 97 -17.90 -12.73 -19.80
C ASP A 97 -18.07 -13.97 -20.69
N ALA A 98 -18.89 -14.91 -20.21
CA ALA A 98 -19.17 -16.16 -20.88
C ALA A 98 -19.82 -15.93 -22.27
N TYR A 99 -20.62 -14.88 -22.42
CA TYR A 99 -21.25 -14.55 -23.70
C TYR A 99 -20.21 -14.19 -24.75
N ARG A 100 -19.27 -13.30 -24.41
CA ARG A 100 -18.19 -12.91 -25.32
C ARG A 100 -17.30 -14.09 -25.68
N LEU A 101 -17.01 -14.98 -24.73
CA LEU A 101 -16.25 -16.21 -24.98
C LEU A 101 -16.96 -17.17 -25.93
N LEU A 102 -18.23 -17.49 -25.67
CA LEU A 102 -19.00 -18.41 -26.50
C LEU A 102 -19.19 -17.85 -27.91
N ARG A 103 -19.41 -16.54 -28.05
CA ARG A 103 -19.52 -15.88 -29.36
C ARG A 103 -18.19 -15.90 -30.12
N GLY A 104 -17.07 -15.63 -29.44
CA GLY A 104 -15.74 -15.76 -30.03
C GLY A 104 -15.43 -17.20 -30.44
N LEU A 105 -15.91 -18.18 -29.66
CA LEU A 105 -15.70 -19.59 -29.97
C LEU A 105 -16.52 -20.00 -31.21
N GLN A 106 -17.76 -19.52 -31.33
CA GLN A 106 -18.58 -19.75 -32.52
C GLN A 106 -17.95 -19.19 -33.80
N SER A 107 -17.23 -18.07 -33.72
CA SER A 107 -16.51 -17.52 -34.89
C SER A 107 -15.19 -18.23 -35.18
N ALA A 108 -14.48 -18.68 -34.14
CA ALA A 108 -13.17 -19.31 -34.26
C ALA A 108 -13.24 -20.78 -34.72
N VAL A 109 -14.36 -21.47 -34.48
CA VAL A 109 -14.53 -22.89 -34.80
C VAL A 109 -14.77 -23.07 -36.31
N PRO A 110 -13.90 -23.81 -37.03
CA PRO A 110 -14.12 -24.18 -38.42
C PRO A 110 -15.40 -25.01 -38.59
N ARG A 111 -16.05 -24.90 -39.77
CA ARG A 111 -17.29 -25.64 -40.09
C ARG A 111 -17.10 -27.17 -40.11
N THR A 112 -15.85 -27.64 -40.21
CA THR A 112 -15.46 -29.06 -40.18
C THR A 112 -15.36 -29.63 -38.77
N ILE A 113 -15.42 -28.76 -37.75
CA ILE A 113 -15.35 -29.11 -36.34
C ILE A 113 -16.73 -29.04 -35.71
N GLN A 114 -17.10 -30.12 -35.02
CA GLN A 114 -18.27 -30.17 -34.14
C GLN A 114 -17.80 -30.26 -32.69
N LEU A 115 -18.03 -29.20 -31.92
CA LEU A 115 -17.81 -29.24 -30.47
C LEU A 115 -18.90 -30.11 -29.82
N THR A 116 -18.46 -31.08 -29.01
CA THR A 116 -19.35 -31.99 -28.27
C THR A 116 -19.42 -31.65 -26.80
N GLN A 117 -18.37 -31.04 -26.25
CA GLN A 117 -18.29 -30.72 -24.83
C GLN A 117 -17.53 -29.41 -24.62
N TRP A 118 -18.06 -28.57 -23.74
CA TRP A 118 -17.41 -27.38 -23.23
C TRP A 118 -17.64 -27.33 -21.73
N ILE A 119 -16.57 -27.43 -20.95
CA ILE A 119 -16.61 -27.35 -19.49
C ILE A 119 -15.78 -26.15 -19.06
N LEU A 120 -16.38 -25.28 -18.26
CA LEU A 120 -15.70 -24.23 -17.53
C LEU A 120 -15.59 -24.62 -16.06
N ASN A 121 -14.37 -24.79 -15.59
CA ASN A 121 -14.06 -25.06 -14.20
C ASN A 121 -13.46 -23.81 -13.57
N GLU A 122 -14.25 -23.09 -12.77
CA GLU A 122 -13.77 -21.94 -11.99
C GLU A 122 -13.35 -22.38 -10.59
N LYS A 123 -12.25 -21.82 -10.10
CA LYS A 123 -11.78 -21.99 -8.72
C LYS A 123 -11.32 -20.65 -8.17
N VAL A 124 -11.44 -20.49 -6.85
CA VAL A 124 -10.85 -19.35 -6.14
C VAL A 124 -9.62 -19.86 -5.43
N GLU A 125 -8.46 -19.33 -5.78
CA GLU A 125 -7.17 -19.76 -5.28
C GLU A 125 -6.31 -18.56 -4.91
N ALA A 126 -5.32 -18.77 -4.04
CA ALA A 126 -4.37 -17.72 -3.68
C ALA A 126 -3.38 -17.52 -4.83
N VAL A 127 -3.36 -16.31 -5.40
CA VAL A 127 -2.43 -15.88 -6.44
C VAL A 127 -1.42 -14.93 -5.78
N GLY A 128 -0.37 -15.50 -5.20
CA GLY A 128 0.58 -14.74 -4.38
C GLY A 128 -0.03 -14.34 -3.04
N THR A 129 -0.11 -13.03 -2.77
CA THR A 129 -0.66 -12.48 -1.51
C THR A 129 -2.14 -12.13 -1.57
N VAL A 130 -2.79 -12.32 -2.72
CA VAL A 130 -4.19 -11.94 -2.97
C VAL A 130 -4.99 -13.14 -3.49
N PHE A 131 -6.28 -13.18 -3.20
CA PHE A 131 -7.18 -14.19 -3.76
C PHE A 131 -7.57 -13.80 -5.19
N GLY A 132 -7.50 -14.77 -6.10
CA GLY A 132 -7.93 -14.62 -7.48
C GLY A 132 -8.84 -15.75 -7.92
N ARG A 133 -9.65 -15.49 -8.94
CA ARG A 133 -10.34 -16.53 -9.69
C ARG A 133 -9.42 -17.05 -10.78
N THR A 134 -9.15 -18.34 -10.74
CA THR A 134 -8.53 -19.11 -11.82
C THR A 134 -9.62 -19.90 -12.51
N ALA A 135 -9.50 -20.09 -13.81
CA ALA A 135 -10.47 -20.87 -14.57
C ALA A 135 -9.77 -21.70 -15.64
N GLY A 136 -10.24 -22.93 -15.79
CA GLY A 136 -9.86 -23.83 -16.88
C GLY A 136 -11.06 -24.07 -17.79
N ILE A 137 -10.84 -24.00 -19.10
CA ILE A 137 -11.81 -24.40 -20.10
C ILE A 137 -11.32 -25.71 -20.73
N TYR A 138 -12.13 -26.75 -20.64
CA TYR A 138 -11.90 -28.01 -21.35
C TYR A 138 -12.90 -28.12 -22.50
N MET A 139 -12.37 -28.34 -23.70
CA MET A 139 -13.14 -28.48 -24.93
C MET A 139 -12.87 -29.83 -25.54
N LYS A 140 -13.96 -30.50 -25.93
CA LYS A 140 -13.89 -31.74 -26.70
C LYS A 140 -14.74 -31.60 -27.95
N GLY A 141 -14.24 -32.12 -29.06
CA GLY A 141 -14.97 -32.11 -30.30
C GLY A 141 -14.56 -33.22 -31.24
N LYS A 142 -15.33 -33.32 -32.32
CA LYS A 142 -15.06 -34.15 -33.47
C LYS A 142 -14.66 -33.26 -34.64
N VAL A 143 -13.77 -33.77 -35.47
CA VAL A 143 -13.38 -33.13 -36.73
C VAL A 143 -13.53 -34.13 -37.85
N ALA A 144 -14.16 -33.70 -38.94
CA ALA A 144 -14.35 -34.47 -40.15
C ALA A 144 -13.77 -33.71 -41.35
N GLY A 145 -13.35 -34.44 -42.38
CA GLY A 145 -12.83 -33.85 -43.63
C GLY A 145 -11.44 -34.34 -43.99
N GLU A 146 -10.86 -33.75 -45.04
CA GLU A 146 -9.61 -34.21 -45.64
C GLU A 146 -8.37 -33.88 -44.78
N ARG A 147 -8.42 -32.80 -43.98
CA ARG A 147 -7.27 -32.29 -43.20
C ARG A 147 -7.61 -32.01 -41.73
N PRO A 148 -8.04 -33.02 -40.96
CA PRO A 148 -8.54 -32.82 -39.59
C PRO A 148 -7.50 -32.22 -38.63
N ALA A 149 -6.22 -32.53 -38.82
CA ALA A 149 -5.15 -31.97 -37.99
C ALA A 149 -4.93 -30.48 -38.25
N ALA A 150 -5.06 -30.05 -39.52
CA ALA A 150 -4.91 -28.65 -39.89
C ALA A 150 -6.06 -27.80 -39.34
N ASP A 151 -7.28 -28.33 -39.36
CA ASP A 151 -8.46 -27.62 -38.84
C ASP A 151 -8.41 -27.45 -37.32
N VAL A 152 -7.96 -28.48 -36.59
CA VAL A 152 -7.72 -28.36 -35.13
C VAL A 152 -6.59 -27.37 -34.85
N GLN A 153 -5.55 -27.34 -35.69
CA GLN A 153 -4.48 -26.35 -35.57
C GLN A 153 -4.96 -24.94 -35.87
N LEU A 154 -5.89 -24.75 -36.82
CA LEU A 154 -6.52 -23.45 -37.09
C LEU A 154 -7.33 -22.97 -35.89
N LEU A 155 -8.13 -23.85 -35.28
CA LEU A 155 -8.84 -23.53 -34.04
C LEU A 155 -7.86 -23.14 -32.92
N TYR A 156 -6.77 -23.90 -32.75
CA TYR A 156 -5.73 -23.58 -31.77
C TYR A 156 -5.11 -22.19 -32.02
N GLN A 157 -4.81 -21.84 -33.28
CA GLN A 157 -4.28 -20.53 -33.63
C GLN A 157 -5.30 -19.41 -33.42
N ALA A 158 -6.58 -19.65 -33.73
CA ALA A 158 -7.64 -18.68 -33.49
C ALA A 158 -7.79 -18.39 -31.99
N LEU A 159 -7.78 -19.43 -31.14
CA LEU A 159 -7.78 -19.27 -29.69
C LEU A 159 -6.53 -18.52 -29.17
N LYS A 160 -5.42 -18.53 -29.90
CA LYS A 160 -4.19 -17.83 -29.49
C LYS A 160 -4.11 -16.38 -29.97
N SER A 161 -4.76 -16.06 -31.10
CA SER A 161 -4.55 -14.79 -31.81
C SER A 161 -5.80 -13.94 -32.01
N GLU A 162 -7.00 -14.54 -31.99
CA GLU A 162 -8.24 -13.82 -32.27
C GLU A 162 -8.95 -13.35 -31.00
N PRO A 163 -9.43 -12.10 -30.94
CA PRO A 163 -10.23 -11.61 -29.82
C PRO A 163 -11.48 -12.50 -29.60
N PRO A 164 -11.86 -12.81 -28.34
CA PRO A 164 -11.36 -12.23 -27.08
C PRO A 164 -10.26 -13.05 -26.38
N PHE A 165 -9.76 -14.11 -27.01
CA PHE A 165 -8.97 -15.12 -26.32
C PHE A 165 -7.56 -14.69 -25.87
N PRO A 166 -6.76 -13.92 -26.65
CA PRO A 166 -5.43 -13.46 -26.22
C PRO A 166 -5.46 -12.64 -24.91
N ASP A 167 -6.55 -11.90 -24.69
CA ASP A 167 -6.71 -11.07 -23.51
C ASP A 167 -6.99 -11.92 -22.27
N ILE A 168 -7.70 -13.03 -22.44
CA ILE A 168 -8.28 -13.82 -21.35
C ILE A 168 -7.47 -15.09 -21.06
N MET A 169 -6.86 -15.70 -22.07
CA MET A 169 -6.15 -16.98 -21.97
C MET A 169 -4.68 -16.78 -21.58
N ALA A 170 -4.22 -17.57 -20.61
CA ALA A 170 -2.81 -17.66 -20.23
C ALA A 170 -2.09 -18.77 -20.99
N GLN A 171 -2.74 -19.93 -21.14
CA GLN A 171 -2.17 -21.11 -21.78
C GLN A 171 -3.25 -21.89 -22.53
N ILE A 172 -2.87 -22.46 -23.67
CA ILE A 172 -3.73 -23.31 -24.51
C ILE A 172 -2.90 -24.52 -24.91
N GLU A 173 -3.46 -25.72 -24.75
CA GLU A 173 -2.79 -26.98 -25.05
C GLU A 173 -3.76 -27.97 -25.70
N VAL A 174 -3.31 -28.64 -26.76
CA VAL A 174 -4.06 -29.76 -27.37
C VAL A 174 -3.64 -31.04 -26.64
N LYS A 175 -4.50 -31.56 -25.77
CA LYS A 175 -4.20 -32.74 -24.94
C LYS A 175 -4.32 -34.05 -25.70
N ARG A 176 -5.33 -34.16 -26.57
CA ARG A 176 -5.60 -35.38 -27.33
C ARG A 176 -5.97 -35.04 -28.76
N PHE A 177 -5.46 -35.83 -29.69
CA PHE A 177 -5.94 -35.88 -31.06
C PHE A 177 -5.83 -37.32 -31.58
N ALA A 178 -6.95 -37.99 -31.73
CA ALA A 178 -7.01 -39.43 -32.01
C ALA A 178 -8.13 -39.78 -33.00
N ALA A 179 -8.09 -40.99 -33.55
CA ALA A 179 -9.21 -41.53 -34.31
C ALA A 179 -10.45 -41.67 -33.42
N SER A 180 -11.64 -41.46 -33.98
CA SER A 180 -12.90 -41.74 -33.29
C SER A 180 -13.02 -43.25 -33.05
N GLU A 181 -13.40 -43.65 -31.84
CA GLU A 181 -13.64 -45.05 -31.47
C GLU A 181 -15.05 -45.52 -31.90
N ALA A 182 -15.87 -44.61 -32.45
CA ALA A 182 -17.20 -44.93 -32.92
C ALA A 182 -17.16 -45.68 -34.27
N LEU A 183 -17.80 -46.84 -34.32
CA LEU A 183 -17.86 -47.76 -35.47
C LEU A 183 -18.48 -47.12 -36.74
N ASP A 184 -19.27 -46.06 -36.60
CA ASP A 184 -20.00 -45.41 -37.70
C ASP A 184 -19.27 -44.22 -38.34
N GLU A 185 -18.10 -43.80 -37.80
CA GLU A 185 -17.41 -42.58 -38.21
C GLU A 185 -16.12 -42.86 -38.99
N GLN A 186 -16.26 -43.40 -40.21
CA GLN A 186 -15.12 -43.56 -41.12
C GLN A 186 -14.47 -42.20 -41.42
N GLY A 187 -13.28 -41.97 -40.88
CA GLY A 187 -12.49 -40.74 -41.09
C GLY A 187 -12.69 -39.64 -40.05
N GLY A 188 -13.55 -39.83 -39.05
CA GLY A 188 -13.72 -38.88 -37.94
C GLY A 188 -12.55 -38.94 -36.94
N ARG A 189 -12.06 -37.78 -36.50
CA ARG A 189 -11.10 -37.68 -35.40
C ARG A 189 -11.69 -36.93 -34.23
N VAL A 190 -11.26 -37.27 -33.03
CA VAL A 190 -11.64 -36.60 -31.78
C VAL A 190 -10.45 -35.79 -31.27
N PHE A 191 -10.73 -34.60 -30.75
CA PHE A 191 -9.73 -33.76 -30.11
C PHE A 191 -10.19 -33.28 -28.74
N ASP A 192 -9.20 -33.05 -27.87
CA ASP A 192 -9.37 -32.45 -26.57
C ASP A 192 -8.40 -31.26 -26.45
N ILE A 193 -8.93 -30.08 -26.12
CA ILE A 193 -8.16 -28.85 -25.89
C ILE A 193 -8.42 -28.38 -24.46
N GLU A 194 -7.34 -28.10 -23.74
CA GLU A 194 -7.39 -27.49 -22.42
C GLU A 194 -6.86 -26.06 -22.51
N CYS A 195 -7.60 -25.12 -21.96
CA CYS A 195 -7.23 -23.71 -21.89
C CYS A 195 -7.21 -23.26 -20.42
N MET A 196 -6.16 -22.57 -20.03
CA MET A 196 -6.05 -21.93 -18.72
C MET A 196 -6.24 -20.43 -18.90
N LEU A 197 -7.14 -19.84 -18.13
CA LEU A 197 -7.40 -18.41 -18.14
C LEU A 197 -6.37 -17.68 -17.26
N LYS A 198 -6.08 -16.43 -17.61
CA LYS A 198 -5.30 -15.54 -16.75
C LYS A 198 -6.05 -15.35 -15.42
N PRO A 199 -5.34 -15.38 -14.28
CA PRO A 199 -5.97 -15.18 -12.99
C PRO A 199 -6.58 -13.78 -12.91
N ARG A 200 -7.82 -13.70 -12.40
CA ARG A 200 -8.49 -12.42 -12.17
C ARG A 200 -8.59 -12.15 -10.68
N LEU A 201 -7.95 -11.08 -10.23
CA LEU A 201 -7.86 -10.75 -8.81
C LEU A 201 -9.22 -10.31 -8.27
N LEU A 202 -9.61 -10.83 -7.10
CA LEU A 202 -10.86 -10.46 -6.42
C LEU A 202 -10.73 -9.15 -5.65
N VAL A 203 -9.52 -8.83 -5.22
CA VAL A 203 -9.17 -7.60 -4.51
C VAL A 203 -7.92 -7.05 -5.16
N GLN A 204 -7.96 -5.80 -5.61
CA GLN A 204 -6.74 -5.12 -6.06
C GLN A 204 -5.86 -4.83 -4.84
N PRO A 205 -4.55 -5.10 -4.89
CA PRO A 205 -3.67 -4.74 -3.80
C PRO A 205 -3.78 -3.23 -3.57
N VAL A 206 -4.06 -2.81 -2.33
CA VAL A 206 -4.07 -1.40 -1.96
C VAL A 206 -2.69 -0.85 -2.28
N SER A 207 -2.61 0.01 -3.29
CA SER A 207 -1.37 0.70 -3.64
C SER A 207 -0.85 1.40 -2.38
N PRO A 208 0.40 1.17 -1.95
CA PRO A 208 0.90 1.79 -0.73
C PRO A 208 0.83 3.30 -0.93
N ALA A 209 -0.06 3.94 -0.16
CA ALA A 209 -0.21 5.38 -0.15
C ALA A 209 1.19 6.01 -0.02
N SER A 210 1.57 6.79 -1.03
CA SER A 210 2.80 7.56 -1.02
C SER A 210 2.85 8.32 0.30
N LYS A 211 3.88 8.03 1.13
CA LYS A 211 4.09 8.75 2.38
C LYS A 211 4.06 10.25 2.08
N PRO A 212 3.22 11.05 2.76
CA PRO A 212 3.34 12.49 2.65
C PRO A 212 4.75 12.88 3.11
N LYS A 213 5.44 13.64 2.25
CA LYS A 213 6.73 14.26 2.56
C LYS A 213 6.55 15.39 3.58
#